data_AF-A0A165XZ78-F1
#
_entry.id   AF-A0A165XZ78-F1
#
_cell.length_a   1.000
_cell.length_b   1.000
_cell.length_c   1.000
_cell.angle_alpha   90.00
_cell.angle_beta   90.00
_cell.angle_gamma   90.00
#
_symmetry.space_group_name_H-M   'P 1'
#
loop_
_entity.id
_entity.type
_entity.pdbx_description
1 polymer ?
#
loop_
_entity_poly.entity_id
_entity_poly.type
_entity_poly.pdbx_seq_one_letter_code
_entity_poly.pdbx_strand_id
1 'polypeptide(L)'
;MIDRIGSSISGHTRPASYNAAQPARVDLQDSKAFSIEHAVPKDSIHIKSDLFANPVASSSSSEKSKNEDGQLSDAEQQQVQKLKTRDSEVRAHEQAHAAAGGAFAGAPSYTQTRGPDGHGYAIGGEVPIDSAPIADDPEATIAKLNTVMTAALAPAEPSGQDQAVAAQARQNLAQAQTELQKQTLASDEDSESEDASGLQSLLQIQEYPETASDPSALLLNAAQAYQATAL
;
A
#
# COMPACT_ATOMS: atom_id res chain seq x y z
N MET A 1 -38.06 -28.16 56.09
CA MET A 1 -36.80 -27.94 56.86
C MET A 1 -35.69 -27.84 55.82
N ILE A 2 -35.53 -26.71 55.12
CA ILE A 2 -34.68 -25.56 55.47
C ILE A 2 -33.39 -25.97 56.18
N ASP A 3 -32.29 -26.03 55.42
CA ASP A 3 -30.95 -25.52 55.74
C ASP A 3 -30.10 -25.72 54.47
N ARG A 4 -29.62 -24.69 53.76
CA ARG A 4 -28.65 -23.63 54.06
C ARG A 4 -27.32 -23.89 53.30
N ILE A 5 -27.13 -23.08 52.25
CA ILE A 5 -25.91 -22.35 51.86
C ILE A 5 -24.60 -23.15 51.69
N GLY A 6 -24.12 -23.22 50.44
CA GLY A 6 -22.75 -23.60 50.08
C GLY A 6 -22.36 -22.98 48.74
N SER A 7 -21.99 -21.70 48.77
CA SER A 7 -21.58 -20.89 47.63
C SER A 7 -20.21 -21.37 47.12
N SER A 8 -20.15 -21.92 45.90
CA SER A 8 -18.91 -22.40 45.28
C SER A 8 -18.40 -21.35 44.30
N ILE A 9 -17.68 -20.34 44.81
CA ILE A 9 -16.92 -19.40 43.98
C ILE A 9 -15.50 -19.92 43.80
N SER A 10 -15.21 -20.43 42.61
CA SER A 10 -13.87 -20.88 42.23
C SER A 10 -12.94 -19.68 42.04
N GLY A 11 -11.80 -19.71 42.72
CA GLY A 11 -10.84 -18.61 42.80
C GLY A 11 -10.18 -18.26 41.48
N HIS A 12 -10.23 -16.98 41.11
CA HIS A 12 -9.30 -16.37 40.16
C HIS A 12 -8.08 -15.86 40.93
N THR A 13 -6.96 -16.56 40.80
CA THR A 13 -5.67 -16.09 41.32
C THR A 13 -5.09 -15.06 40.34
N ARG A 14 -5.06 -13.79 40.76
CA ARG A 14 -4.32 -12.70 40.08
C ARG A 14 -2.82 -12.86 40.37
N PRO A 15 -1.92 -12.89 39.37
CA PRO A 15 -0.49 -12.75 39.65
C PRO A 15 -0.14 -11.30 40.03
N ALA A 16 0.91 -11.22 40.85
CA ALA A 16 1.36 -10.07 41.63
C ALA A 16 1.65 -8.80 40.83
N SER A 17 1.24 -7.68 41.41
CA SER A 17 1.69 -6.34 41.07
C SER A 17 3.14 -6.15 41.52
N TYR A 18 4.08 -6.04 40.58
CA TYR A 18 5.41 -5.55 40.88
C TYR A 18 5.38 -4.01 40.83
N ASN A 19 5.58 -3.40 41.99
CA ASN A 19 5.79 -1.96 42.13
C ASN A 19 7.19 -1.71 42.71
N ALA A 20 7.81 -0.64 42.21
CA ALA A 20 8.92 0.13 42.76
C ALA A 20 10.36 -0.39 42.63
N ALA A 21 11.02 0.07 41.57
CA ALA A 21 12.39 0.58 41.66
C ALA A 21 12.49 1.87 40.81
N GLN A 22 12.45 3.02 41.47
CA GLN A 22 12.75 4.33 40.87
C GLN A 22 14.27 4.45 40.69
N PRO A 23 14.78 4.83 39.50
CA PRO A 23 16.09 5.43 39.42
C PRO A 23 16.01 6.94 39.71
N ALA A 24 17.05 7.40 40.40
CA ALA A 24 17.21 8.73 40.97
C ALA A 24 17.07 9.86 39.94
N ARG A 25 16.53 10.99 40.42
CA ARG A 25 16.50 12.26 39.73
C ARG A 25 17.93 12.78 39.54
N VAL A 26 18.30 13.12 38.31
CA VAL A 26 19.41 14.03 38.01
C VAL A 26 18.78 15.29 37.43
N ASP A 27 18.72 16.32 38.25
CA ASP A 27 18.50 17.69 37.82
C ASP A 27 19.88 18.27 37.51
N LEU A 28 20.15 18.64 36.25
CA LEU A 28 21.03 19.77 35.99
C LEU A 28 20.83 20.32 34.57
N GLN A 29 20.26 21.50 34.57
CA GLN A 29 20.31 22.55 33.56
C GLN A 29 21.71 22.65 32.92
N ASP A 30 21.81 22.51 31.59
CA ASP A 30 22.56 23.46 30.75
C ASP A 30 22.24 23.19 29.26
N SER A 31 21.42 24.06 28.67
CA SER A 31 21.20 24.09 27.23
C SER A 31 22.38 24.80 26.57
N LYS A 32 23.33 24.04 26.03
CA LYS A 32 24.30 24.55 25.05
C LYS A 32 24.19 23.81 23.73
N ALA A 33 23.95 24.61 22.69
CA ALA A 33 23.92 24.23 21.30
C ALA A 33 25.19 23.45 20.91
N PHE A 34 25.01 22.23 20.41
CA PHE A 34 26.07 21.46 19.79
C PHE A 34 26.13 21.83 18.31
N SER A 35 26.99 22.80 18.00
CA SER A 35 27.38 23.15 16.63
C SER A 35 28.21 22.00 16.04
N ILE A 36 27.76 21.43 14.93
CA ILE A 36 28.51 20.44 14.17
C ILE A 36 29.57 21.18 13.33
N GLU A 37 30.79 21.29 13.85
CA GLU A 37 31.96 21.61 13.04
C GLU A 37 32.43 20.35 12.29
N HIS A 38 32.22 20.34 10.97
CA HIS A 38 32.83 19.38 10.05
C HIS A 38 34.32 19.71 9.89
N ALA A 39 35.16 19.14 10.75
CA ALA A 39 36.61 19.12 10.56
C ALA A 39 36.99 18.02 9.55
N VAL A 40 37.37 18.42 8.34
CA VAL A 40 38.02 17.56 7.35
C VAL A 40 39.49 17.40 7.73
N PRO A 41 40.01 16.20 8.05
CA PRO A 41 41.44 16.02 8.17
C PRO A 41 42.08 16.05 6.77
N LYS A 42 42.84 17.11 6.50
CA LYS A 42 43.82 17.18 5.44
C LYS A 42 45.07 16.44 5.92
N ASP A 43 45.20 15.16 5.60
CA ASP A 43 46.51 14.54 5.54
C ASP A 43 46.72 13.82 4.21
N SER A 44 47.84 14.21 3.61
CA SER A 44 48.19 14.03 2.22
C SER A 44 49.11 12.83 2.13
N ILE A 45 48.72 11.78 1.40
CA ILE A 45 49.66 10.73 1.00
C ILE A 45 49.97 10.92 -0.48
N HIS A 46 51.18 11.42 -0.75
CA HIS A 46 51.81 11.40 -2.06
C HIS A 46 52.42 10.02 -2.32
N ILE A 47 51.92 9.30 -3.34
CA ILE A 47 52.68 8.21 -3.96
C ILE A 47 52.72 8.49 -5.46
N LYS A 48 53.89 8.91 -5.95
CA LYS A 48 54.23 8.86 -7.38
C LYS A 48 54.89 7.51 -7.64
N SER A 49 54.39 6.76 -8.61
CA SER A 49 55.23 6.03 -9.59
C SER A 49 54.37 5.14 -10.49
N ASP A 50 54.25 5.59 -11.73
CA ASP A 50 54.21 4.82 -12.98
C ASP A 50 54.41 3.30 -12.87
N LEU A 51 53.35 2.52 -13.07
CA LEU A 51 53.42 1.14 -13.57
C LEU A 51 52.15 0.81 -14.38
N PHE A 52 52.07 1.33 -15.60
CA PHE A 52 51.23 0.75 -16.64
C PHE A 52 51.89 -0.56 -17.12
N ALA A 53 51.55 -1.66 -16.47
CA ALA A 53 51.80 -3.01 -16.98
C ALA A 53 50.60 -3.89 -16.63
N ASN A 54 49.82 -4.24 -17.65
CA ASN A 54 48.89 -5.37 -17.60
C ASN A 54 49.72 -6.66 -17.46
N PRO A 55 49.42 -7.50 -16.47
CA PRO A 55 49.32 -8.92 -16.74
C PRO A 55 47.89 -9.41 -16.52
N VAL A 56 47.31 -9.91 -17.59
CA VAL A 56 46.15 -10.82 -17.56
C VAL A 56 46.55 -12.02 -16.71
N ALA A 57 46.15 -12.03 -15.45
CA ALA A 57 46.29 -13.18 -14.57
C ALA A 57 44.88 -13.68 -14.27
N SER A 58 44.50 -14.70 -15.04
CA SER A 58 43.40 -15.62 -14.80
C SER A 58 43.29 -15.93 -13.31
N SER A 59 42.26 -15.42 -12.64
CA SER A 59 41.95 -15.77 -11.26
C SER A 59 41.21 -17.12 -11.22
N SER A 60 41.91 -18.19 -11.58
CA SER A 60 41.54 -19.54 -11.17
C SER A 60 41.93 -19.72 -9.70
N SER A 61 41.11 -19.17 -8.81
CA SER A 61 41.28 -19.33 -7.36
C SER A 61 39.94 -19.63 -6.69
N SER A 62 39.24 -20.63 -7.21
CA SER A 62 38.09 -21.25 -6.55
C SER A 62 38.31 -22.77 -6.39
N GLU A 63 39.51 -23.15 -5.96
CA GLU A 63 39.82 -24.51 -5.52
C GLU A 63 40.64 -24.44 -4.23
N LYS A 64 40.02 -23.94 -3.16
CA LYS A 64 40.50 -24.24 -1.81
C LYS A 64 39.40 -24.02 -0.79
N SER A 65 38.68 -25.09 -0.48
CA SER A 65 38.19 -25.47 0.86
C SER A 65 37.27 -26.69 0.71
N LYS A 66 37.88 -27.86 0.46
CA LYS A 66 37.32 -29.12 0.92
C LYS A 66 38.38 -29.70 1.83
N ASN A 67 38.05 -29.95 3.09
CA ASN A 67 38.83 -30.90 3.88
C ASN A 67 38.77 -32.25 3.15
N GLU A 68 39.78 -33.10 3.35
CA GLU A 68 39.96 -34.36 2.59
C GLU A 68 38.76 -35.33 2.65
N ASP A 69 37.80 -35.09 3.55
CA ASP A 69 36.56 -35.86 3.74
C ASP A 69 35.30 -35.26 3.07
N GLY A 70 35.41 -34.15 2.33
CA GLY A 70 34.26 -33.51 1.67
C GLY A 70 33.26 -32.83 2.61
N GLN A 71 33.61 -32.68 3.89
CA GLN A 71 32.81 -31.97 4.90
C GLN A 71 33.17 -30.47 4.94
N LEU A 72 32.14 -29.63 5.12
CA LEU A 72 32.28 -28.19 5.29
C LEU A 72 32.97 -27.86 6.62
N SER A 73 33.89 -26.91 6.60
CA SER A 73 34.47 -26.32 7.81
C SER A 73 33.41 -25.57 8.63
N ASP A 74 33.68 -25.35 9.92
CA ASP A 74 32.76 -24.60 10.81
C ASP A 74 32.45 -23.20 10.25
N ALA A 75 33.42 -22.55 9.62
CA ALA A 75 33.24 -21.25 8.98
C ALA A 75 32.28 -21.33 7.78
N GLU A 76 32.42 -22.36 6.94
CA GLU A 76 31.53 -22.59 5.80
C GLU A 76 30.11 -22.96 6.26
N GLN A 77 29.98 -23.75 7.33
CA GLN A 77 28.69 -24.06 7.92
C GLN A 77 27.98 -22.79 8.43
N GLN A 78 28.70 -21.91 9.13
CA GLN A 78 28.14 -20.62 9.56
C GLN A 78 27.71 -19.75 8.37
N GLN A 79 28.48 -19.75 7.28
CA GLN A 79 28.11 -19.05 6.06
C GLN A 79 26.82 -19.61 5.45
N VAL A 80 26.69 -20.92 5.36
CA VAL A 80 25.47 -21.59 4.89
C VAL A 80 24.27 -21.21 5.75
N GLN A 81 24.42 -21.17 7.08
CA GLN A 81 23.31 -20.77 7.96
C GLN A 81 22.87 -19.32 7.73
N LYS A 82 23.81 -18.39 7.54
CA LYS A 82 23.49 -16.99 7.20
C LYS A 82 22.75 -16.88 5.87
N LEU A 83 23.17 -17.65 4.87
CA LEU A 83 22.51 -17.70 3.57
C LEU A 83 21.10 -18.27 3.66
N LYS A 84 20.89 -19.33 4.45
CA LYS A 84 19.57 -19.91 4.72
C LYS A 84 18.62 -18.92 5.39
N THR A 85 19.08 -18.23 6.42
CA THR A 85 18.30 -17.18 7.09
C THR A 85 17.87 -16.12 6.08
N ARG A 86 18.82 -15.58 5.32
CA ARG A 86 18.51 -14.55 4.33
C ARG A 86 17.58 -15.03 3.22
N ASP A 87 17.77 -16.25 2.71
CA ASP A 87 16.89 -16.84 1.70
C ASP A 87 15.45 -16.93 2.21
N SER A 88 15.25 -17.38 3.45
CA SER A 88 13.91 -17.46 4.05
C SER A 88 13.25 -16.09 4.22
N GLU A 89 14.03 -15.07 4.63
CA GLU A 89 13.56 -13.70 4.77
C GLU A 89 13.16 -13.10 3.42
N VAL A 90 14.02 -13.22 2.41
CA VAL A 90 13.76 -12.72 1.06
C VAL A 90 12.52 -13.40 0.48
N ARG A 91 12.41 -14.72 0.58
CA ARG A 91 11.23 -15.43 0.07
C ARG A 91 9.95 -15.01 0.76
N ALA A 92 9.97 -14.83 2.09
CA ALA A 92 8.82 -14.35 2.84
C ALA A 92 8.46 -12.91 2.45
N HIS A 93 9.46 -12.05 2.22
CA HIS A 93 9.28 -10.69 1.75
C HIS A 93 8.58 -10.65 0.39
N GLU A 94 9.12 -11.36 -0.61
CA GLU A 94 8.50 -11.39 -1.95
C GLU A 94 7.13 -12.06 -1.94
N GLN A 95 6.96 -13.11 -1.12
CA GLN A 95 5.68 -13.79 -1.00
C GLN A 95 4.60 -12.86 -0.43
N ALA A 96 4.94 -11.99 0.53
CA ALA A 96 4.01 -11.02 1.09
C ALA A 96 3.52 -10.03 0.03
N HIS A 97 4.43 -9.51 -0.81
CA HIS A 97 4.06 -8.67 -1.94
C HIS A 97 3.12 -9.38 -2.92
N ALA A 98 3.49 -10.58 -3.38
CA ALA A 98 2.70 -11.32 -4.35
C ALA A 98 1.32 -11.72 -3.82
N ALA A 99 1.24 -12.17 -2.56
CA ALA A 99 0.00 -12.56 -1.92
C ALA A 99 -0.98 -11.38 -1.75
N ALA A 100 -0.46 -10.20 -1.38
CA ALA A 100 -1.28 -9.01 -1.21
C ALA A 100 -1.70 -8.37 -2.54
N GLY A 101 -0.88 -8.48 -3.58
CA GLY A 101 -1.20 -7.92 -4.90
C GLY A 101 -2.14 -8.76 -5.75
N GLY A 102 -2.21 -10.08 -5.52
CA GLY A 102 -3.15 -10.96 -6.22
C GLY A 102 -3.03 -10.82 -7.74
N ALA A 103 -4.12 -10.42 -8.40
CA ALA A 103 -4.16 -10.25 -9.86
C ALA A 103 -3.32 -9.07 -10.39
N PHE A 104 -2.93 -8.13 -9.52
CA PHE A 104 -2.15 -6.93 -9.90
C PHE A 104 -0.66 -7.05 -9.54
N ALA A 105 -0.23 -8.21 -9.01
CA ALA A 105 1.16 -8.56 -8.81
C ALA A 105 1.56 -9.73 -9.70
N GLY A 106 2.79 -9.70 -10.21
CA GLY A 106 3.37 -10.83 -10.93
C GLY A 106 4.00 -11.88 -10.01
N ALA A 107 4.65 -12.86 -10.62
CA ALA A 107 5.40 -13.87 -9.88
C ALA A 107 6.68 -13.27 -9.26
N PRO A 108 7.05 -13.69 -8.03
CA PRO A 108 8.34 -13.35 -7.44
C PRO A 108 9.53 -13.74 -8.32
N SER A 109 10.51 -12.85 -8.39
CA SER A 109 11.81 -13.08 -9.00
C SER A 109 12.90 -12.99 -7.92
N TYR A 110 13.95 -13.81 -8.03
CA TYR A 110 14.99 -13.91 -7.01
C TYR A 110 16.39 -13.74 -7.60
N THR A 111 17.18 -12.90 -6.95
CA THR A 111 18.64 -12.86 -7.12
C THR A 111 19.26 -13.85 -6.14
N GLN A 112 20.00 -14.82 -6.66
CA GLN A 112 20.54 -15.93 -5.86
C GLN A 112 22.07 -15.96 -5.90
N THR A 113 22.67 -16.44 -4.81
CA THR A 113 24.10 -16.75 -4.73
C THR A 113 24.32 -18.22 -4.38
N ARG A 114 25.46 -18.77 -4.80
CA ARG A 114 25.82 -20.17 -4.49
C ARG A 114 26.59 -20.23 -3.18
N GLY A 115 26.14 -21.08 -2.25
CA GLY A 115 26.82 -21.37 -1.00
C GLY A 115 28.02 -22.33 -1.17
N PRO A 116 28.88 -22.46 -0.15
CA PRO A 116 29.99 -23.42 -0.16
C PRO A 116 29.53 -24.89 -0.17
N ASP A 117 28.26 -25.13 0.17
CA ASP A 117 27.55 -26.40 0.03
C ASP A 117 27.05 -26.70 -1.39
N GLY A 118 27.22 -25.76 -2.33
CA GLY A 118 26.80 -25.90 -3.72
C GLY A 118 25.33 -25.51 -3.99
N HIS A 119 24.55 -25.21 -2.96
CA HIS A 119 23.14 -24.83 -3.08
C HIS A 119 22.98 -23.34 -3.43
N GLY A 120 21.87 -22.99 -4.09
CA GLY A 120 21.50 -21.61 -4.39
C GLY A 120 20.62 -21.00 -3.30
N TYR A 121 20.93 -19.78 -2.89
CA TYR A 121 20.23 -19.05 -1.82
C TYR A 121 19.84 -17.65 -2.31
N ALA A 122 18.58 -17.25 -2.13
CA ALA A 122 18.08 -15.92 -2.45
C ALA A 122 18.68 -14.88 -1.50
N ILE A 123 19.29 -13.85 -2.08
CA ILE A 123 19.89 -12.71 -1.35
C ILE A 123 19.17 -11.39 -1.62
N GLY A 124 18.27 -11.39 -2.61
CA GLY A 124 17.31 -10.35 -2.92
C GLY A 124 16.23 -10.90 -3.84
N GLY A 125 15.14 -10.16 -3.99
CA GLY A 125 14.05 -10.49 -4.89
C GLY A 125 13.25 -9.24 -5.24
N GLU A 126 12.30 -9.43 -6.13
CA GLU A 126 11.30 -8.41 -6.45
C GLU A 126 10.00 -9.07 -6.92
N VAL A 127 8.90 -8.36 -6.70
CA VAL A 127 7.60 -8.67 -7.29
C VAL A 127 7.16 -7.48 -8.14
N PRO A 128 6.93 -7.66 -9.45
CA PRO A 128 6.40 -6.58 -10.27
C PRO A 128 4.94 -6.31 -9.86
N ILE A 129 4.63 -5.06 -9.54
CA ILE A 129 3.27 -4.62 -9.18
C ILE A 129 2.81 -3.58 -10.20
N ASP A 130 1.63 -3.80 -10.78
CA ASP A 130 1.07 -2.92 -11.81
C ASP A 130 0.34 -1.72 -11.20
N SER A 131 1.03 -0.57 -11.16
CA SER A 131 0.48 0.70 -10.67
C SER A 131 -0.13 1.60 -11.75
N ALA A 132 -0.34 1.08 -12.97
CA ALA A 132 -0.94 1.84 -14.05
C ALA A 132 -2.46 2.01 -13.84
N PRO A 133 -3.04 3.19 -14.13
CA PRO A 133 -4.48 3.36 -14.19
C PRO A 133 -5.15 2.45 -15.22
N ILE A 134 -6.43 2.16 -15.04
CA ILE A 134 -7.28 1.52 -16.05
C ILE A 134 -7.89 2.66 -16.89
N ALA A 135 -7.72 2.59 -18.21
CA ALA A 135 -8.23 3.61 -19.11
C ALA A 135 -9.76 3.69 -19.05
N ASP A 136 -10.27 4.92 -19.06
CA ASP A 136 -11.71 5.25 -19.13
C ASP A 136 -12.57 4.65 -18.00
N ASP A 137 -11.95 4.19 -16.91
CA ASP A 137 -12.65 3.60 -15.76
C ASP A 137 -12.00 4.06 -14.43
N PRO A 138 -12.41 5.23 -13.90
CA PRO A 138 -11.86 5.74 -12.65
C PRO A 138 -12.27 4.89 -11.44
N GLU A 139 -13.44 4.24 -11.46
CA GLU A 139 -13.88 3.37 -10.36
C GLU A 139 -12.99 2.12 -10.26
N ALA A 140 -12.78 1.41 -11.38
CA ALA A 140 -11.90 0.26 -11.41
C ALA A 140 -10.45 0.66 -11.13
N THR A 141 -10.03 1.84 -11.58
CA THR A 141 -8.71 2.39 -11.24
C THR A 141 -8.54 2.55 -9.73
N ILE A 142 -9.51 3.14 -9.03
CA ILE A 142 -9.45 3.30 -7.57
C ILE A 142 -9.37 1.93 -6.89
N ALA A 143 -10.19 0.96 -7.29
CA ALA A 143 -10.18 -0.39 -6.72
C ALA A 143 -8.82 -1.10 -6.94
N LYS A 144 -8.28 -1.04 -8.17
CA LYS A 144 -6.96 -1.59 -8.51
C LYS A 144 -5.87 -0.94 -7.68
N LEU A 145 -5.80 0.40 -7.65
CA LEU A 145 -4.71 1.13 -7.02
C LEU A 145 -4.70 1.00 -5.48
N ASN A 146 -5.86 0.81 -4.86
CA ASN A 146 -5.92 0.45 -3.44
C ASN A 146 -5.24 -0.90 -3.18
N THR A 147 -5.52 -1.91 -4.01
CA THR A 147 -4.88 -3.23 -3.91
C THR A 147 -3.37 -3.13 -4.15
N VAL A 148 -2.95 -2.37 -5.15
CA VAL A 148 -1.52 -2.08 -5.46
C VAL A 148 -0.81 -1.44 -4.28
N MET A 149 -1.42 -0.44 -3.65
CA MET A 149 -0.84 0.24 -2.48
C MET A 149 -0.71 -0.73 -1.30
N THR A 150 -1.72 -1.57 -1.04
CA THR A 150 -1.63 -2.61 -0.01
C THR A 150 -0.53 -3.62 -0.32
N ALA A 151 -0.40 -4.04 -1.58
CA ALA A 151 0.63 -4.97 -2.02
C ALA A 151 2.05 -4.42 -1.83
N ALA A 152 2.27 -3.18 -2.26
CA ALA A 152 3.57 -2.51 -2.14
C ALA A 152 3.98 -2.26 -0.68
N LEU A 153 3.02 -2.17 0.24
CA LEU A 153 3.30 -1.96 1.67
C LEU A 153 3.11 -3.23 2.51
N ALA A 154 2.98 -4.40 1.88
CA ALA A 154 2.60 -5.63 2.56
C ALA A 154 3.67 -6.18 3.53
N PRO A 155 4.97 -6.21 3.20
CA PRO A 155 5.99 -6.61 4.16
C PRO A 155 6.10 -5.60 5.30
N ALA A 156 6.54 -6.06 6.48
CA ALA A 156 6.75 -5.20 7.64
C ALA A 156 7.81 -4.10 7.38
N GLU A 157 8.80 -4.40 6.54
CA GLU A 157 9.86 -3.47 6.12
C GLU A 157 9.89 -3.41 4.58
N PRO A 158 9.00 -2.62 3.94
CA PRO A 158 8.99 -2.49 2.48
C PRO A 158 10.27 -1.80 1.98
N SER A 159 10.78 -2.21 0.82
CA SER A 159 11.97 -1.61 0.22
C SER A 159 11.68 -0.20 -0.30
N GLY A 160 12.74 0.55 -0.64
CA GLY A 160 12.58 1.86 -1.26
C GLY A 160 11.83 1.82 -2.60
N GLN A 161 11.97 0.73 -3.35
CA GLN A 161 11.25 0.52 -4.61
C GLN A 161 9.74 0.34 -4.34
N ASP A 162 9.37 -0.45 -3.34
CA ASP A 162 7.96 -0.69 -3.02
C ASP A 162 7.30 0.58 -2.48
N GLN A 163 8.02 1.35 -1.67
CA GLN A 163 7.56 2.66 -1.22
C GLN A 163 7.32 3.63 -2.39
N ALA A 164 8.17 3.59 -3.42
CA ALA A 164 7.99 4.40 -4.63
C ALA A 164 6.74 3.96 -5.42
N VAL A 165 6.50 2.64 -5.56
CA VAL A 165 5.28 2.11 -6.17
C VAL A 165 4.03 2.54 -5.40
N ALA A 166 4.06 2.47 -4.06
CA ALA A 166 2.96 2.93 -3.22
C ALA A 166 2.71 4.44 -3.36
N ALA A 167 3.77 5.25 -3.46
CA ALA A 167 3.65 6.69 -3.69
C ALA A 167 3.03 7.00 -5.07
N GLN A 168 3.46 6.30 -6.12
CA GLN A 168 2.88 6.42 -7.46
C GLN A 168 1.40 6.01 -7.46
N ALA A 169 1.05 4.91 -6.80
CA ALA A 169 -0.33 4.45 -6.69
C ALA A 169 -1.22 5.49 -5.99
N ARG A 170 -0.73 6.13 -4.92
CA ARG A 170 -1.46 7.23 -4.23
C ARG A 170 -1.69 8.44 -5.14
N GLN A 171 -0.70 8.82 -5.93
CA GLN A 171 -0.84 9.92 -6.89
C GLN A 171 -1.93 9.60 -7.92
N ASN A 172 -1.88 8.41 -8.52
CA ASN A 172 -2.86 7.98 -9.51
C ASN A 172 -4.27 7.83 -8.92
N LEU A 173 -4.37 7.41 -7.65
CA LEU A 173 -5.63 7.30 -6.92
C LEU A 173 -6.29 8.67 -6.74
N ALA A 174 -5.52 9.70 -6.34
CA ALA A 174 -6.04 11.06 -6.21
C ALA A 174 -6.55 11.63 -7.55
N GLN A 175 -5.87 11.30 -8.66
CA GLN A 175 -6.31 11.66 -10.01
C GLN A 175 -7.62 10.96 -10.38
N ALA A 176 -7.71 9.65 -10.16
CA ALA A 176 -8.90 8.86 -10.46
C ALA A 176 -10.12 9.30 -9.62
N GLN A 177 -9.93 9.67 -8.35
CA GLN A 177 -10.99 10.23 -7.52
C GLN A 177 -11.53 11.56 -8.06
N THR A 178 -10.64 12.41 -8.58
CA THR A 178 -11.04 13.68 -9.21
C THR A 178 -11.81 13.44 -10.50
N GLU A 179 -11.39 12.46 -11.30
CA GLU A 179 -12.06 12.10 -12.54
C GLU A 179 -13.45 11.52 -12.28
N LEU A 180 -13.59 10.61 -11.29
CA LEU A 180 -14.88 10.05 -10.89
C LEU A 180 -15.87 11.14 -10.51
N GLN A 181 -15.44 12.14 -9.73
CA GLN A 181 -16.30 13.26 -9.33
C GLN A 181 -16.78 14.10 -10.51
N LYS A 182 -15.94 14.28 -11.55
CA LYS A 182 -16.36 14.99 -12.76
C LYS A 182 -17.37 14.19 -13.57
N GLN A 183 -17.18 12.87 -13.67
CA GLN A 183 -18.09 11.98 -14.39
C GLN A 183 -19.48 11.92 -13.73
N THR A 184 -19.54 11.92 -12.40
CA THR A 184 -20.82 11.97 -11.68
C THR A 184 -21.55 13.29 -11.94
N LEU A 185 -20.85 14.42 -11.87
CA LEU A 185 -21.45 15.74 -12.12
C LEU A 185 -21.95 15.89 -13.56
N ALA A 186 -21.17 15.43 -14.55
CA ALA A 186 -21.59 15.48 -15.96
C ALA A 186 -22.83 14.60 -16.22
N SER A 187 -22.93 13.44 -15.58
CA SER A 187 -24.07 12.54 -15.73
C SER A 187 -25.36 13.09 -15.12
N ASP A 188 -25.25 13.86 -14.03
CA ASP A 188 -26.37 14.53 -13.39
C ASP A 188 -26.90 15.71 -14.25
N GLU A 189 -26.02 16.49 -14.87
CA GLU A 189 -26.41 17.61 -15.77
C GLU A 189 -27.15 17.12 -17.04
N ASP A 190 -26.74 15.99 -17.61
CA ASP A 190 -27.43 15.40 -18.77
C ASP A 190 -28.84 14.89 -18.40
N SER A 191 -29.00 14.36 -17.18
CA SER A 191 -30.27 13.84 -16.68
C SER A 191 -31.32 14.95 -16.40
N GLU A 192 -30.89 16.13 -15.95
CA GLU A 192 -31.80 17.28 -15.73
C GLU A 192 -32.25 17.95 -17.04
N SER A 193 -31.51 17.78 -18.14
CA SER A 193 -31.85 18.36 -19.44
C SER A 193 -32.99 17.63 -20.18
N GLU A 194 -33.16 16.33 -19.92
CA GLU A 194 -34.21 15.50 -20.54
C GLU A 194 -35.57 15.71 -19.84
N ASP A 195 -35.59 15.87 -18.52
CA ASP A 195 -36.83 16.14 -17.76
C ASP A 195 -37.40 17.54 -18.03
N ALA A 196 -36.55 18.55 -18.27
CA ALA A 196 -36.99 19.88 -18.68
C ALA A 196 -37.62 19.90 -20.09
N SER A 197 -37.12 19.08 -21.01
CA SER A 197 -37.66 18.95 -22.37
C SER A 197 -39.04 18.24 -22.37
N GLY A 198 -39.23 17.23 -21.52
CA GLY A 198 -40.51 16.55 -21.33
C GLY A 198 -41.62 17.47 -20.80
N LEU A 199 -41.30 18.40 -19.90
CA LEU A 199 -42.26 19.37 -19.38
C LEU A 199 -42.52 20.55 -20.34
N GLN A 200 -41.54 20.94 -21.16
CA GLN A 200 -41.73 21.96 -22.20
C GLN A 200 -42.69 21.47 -23.30
N SER A 201 -42.65 20.16 -23.64
CA SER A 201 -43.56 19.55 -24.61
C SER A 201 -45.01 19.46 -24.11
N LEU A 202 -45.21 19.30 -22.80
CA LEU A 202 -46.54 19.32 -22.15
C LEU A 202 -47.17 20.72 -22.04
N LEU A 203 -46.38 21.79 -22.15
CA LEU A 203 -46.86 23.18 -22.19
C LEU A 203 -47.25 23.65 -23.61
N GLN A 204 -46.99 22.85 -24.65
CA GLN A 204 -47.21 23.22 -26.04
C GLN A 204 -48.52 22.68 -26.65
N ILE A 205 -49.37 22.03 -25.84
CA ILE A 205 -50.74 21.66 -26.23
C ILE A 205 -51.73 22.38 -25.32
N GLN A 206 -51.88 23.67 -25.56
CA GLN A 206 -53.18 24.32 -25.44
C GLN A 206 -53.21 25.50 -26.40
N GLU A 207 -53.42 25.15 -27.68
CA GLU A 207 -53.88 26.09 -28.69
C GLU A 207 -55.27 26.57 -28.24
N TYR A 208 -55.28 27.71 -27.55
CA TYR A 208 -56.50 28.44 -27.24
C TYR A 208 -57.03 29.03 -28.55
N PRO A 209 -58.21 28.64 -29.06
CA PRO A 209 -58.82 29.40 -30.13
C PRO A 209 -59.16 30.79 -29.57
N GLU A 210 -58.49 31.81 -30.10
CA GLU A 210 -58.96 33.18 -29.98
C GLU A 210 -60.41 33.24 -30.48
N THR A 211 -61.36 33.47 -29.58
CA THR A 211 -62.66 34.17 -29.75
C THR A 211 -63.69 33.61 -28.76
N ALA A 212 -63.61 33.99 -27.49
CA ALA A 212 -64.79 33.99 -26.65
C ALA A 212 -64.64 35.04 -25.54
N SER A 213 -65.38 36.12 -25.70
CA SER A 213 -65.51 37.26 -24.79
C SER A 213 -66.29 36.91 -23.52
N ASP A 214 -65.96 35.80 -22.83
CA ASP A 214 -66.73 35.37 -21.66
C ASP A 214 -65.83 34.79 -20.53
N PRO A 215 -65.64 35.52 -19.41
CA PRO A 215 -64.73 35.12 -18.32
C PRO A 215 -65.27 33.99 -17.42
N SER A 216 -66.43 33.39 -17.73
CA SER A 216 -67.08 32.39 -16.86
C SER A 216 -66.66 30.94 -17.13
N ALA A 217 -65.88 30.66 -18.18
CA ALA A 217 -65.47 29.29 -18.53
C ALA A 217 -64.26 28.75 -17.73
N LEU A 218 -63.63 29.59 -16.91
CA LEU A 218 -62.37 29.25 -16.21
C LEU A 218 -62.57 28.41 -14.93
N LEU A 219 -63.82 28.17 -14.49
CA LEU A 219 -64.12 27.53 -13.20
C LEU A 219 -64.70 26.12 -13.28
N LEU A 220 -64.94 25.55 -14.48
CA LEU A 220 -65.55 24.22 -14.59
C LEU A 220 -64.55 23.06 -14.78
N ASN A 221 -63.35 23.34 -15.33
CA ASN A 221 -62.35 22.28 -15.57
C ASN A 221 -61.44 22.00 -14.36
N ALA A 222 -61.32 22.93 -13.40
CA ALA A 222 -60.50 22.70 -12.21
C ALA A 222 -61.10 21.67 -11.24
N ALA A 223 -62.43 21.48 -11.25
CA ALA A 223 -63.11 20.54 -10.36
C ALA A 223 -62.98 19.07 -10.81
N GLN A 224 -62.70 18.81 -12.09
CA GLN A 224 -62.58 17.44 -12.60
C GLN A 224 -61.17 16.85 -12.39
N ALA A 225 -60.13 17.69 -12.31
CA ALA A 225 -58.76 17.22 -12.09
C ALA A 225 -58.48 16.74 -10.66
N TYR A 226 -59.29 17.15 -9.67
CA TYR A 226 -59.12 16.71 -8.27
C TYR A 226 -59.77 15.35 -7.94
N GLN A 227 -60.63 14.80 -8.81
CA GLN A 227 -61.25 13.49 -8.56
C GLN A 227 -60.47 12.31 -9.18
N ALA A 228 -59.41 12.56 -9.94
CA ALA A 228 -58.63 11.51 -10.62
C ALA A 228 -57.36 11.08 -9.85
N THR A 229 -57.05 11.66 -8.69
CA THR A 229 -55.84 11.36 -7.88
C THR A 229 -56.12 10.55 -6.62
N ALA A 230 -57.35 10.04 -6.45
CA ALA A 230 -57.71 9.17 -5.33
C ALA A 230 -58.29 7.85 -5.85
N LEU A 231 -57.42 6.96 -6.34
CA LEU A 231 -57.56 5.49 -6.36
C LEU A 231 -56.20 4.85 -6.65
#